data_AF-A0A550C7W5-F1
#
_entry.id   AF-A0A550C7W5-F1
#
_cell.length_a   1.000
_cell.length_b   1.000
_cell.length_c   1.000
_cell.angle_alpha   90.00
_cell.angle_beta   90.00
_cell.angle_gamma   90.00
#
_symmetry.space_group_name_H-M   'P 1'
#
loop_
_entity.id
_entity.type
_entity.pdbx_description
1 polymer ?
#
loop_
_entity_poly.entity_id
_entity_poly.type
_entity_poly.pdbx_seq_one_letter_code
_entity_poly.pdbx_strand_id
1 'polypeptide(L)'
;MNATAAEKPKVSRKKSKADKLTLRGWAEGAREDFILRPNLAKYIDAYQRGYLQERQCLANICNQYHVQISPDLSDDAEPDLPLPAYDPNIAYDLGAGLDDDAKTRLLARIGVLNAVRGRVSVGYVCD
;
A
#
# COMPACT_ATOMS: atom_id res chain seq x y z
N MET A 1 37.13 -25.23 6.33
CA MET A 1 35.98 -26.08 6.68
C MET A 1 34.81 -25.14 6.91
N ASN A 2 33.93 -24.93 5.92
CA ASN A 2 32.79 -24.02 6.05
C ASN A 2 31.51 -24.83 6.20
N ALA A 3 30.85 -24.67 7.35
CA ALA A 3 29.57 -25.28 7.66
C ALA A 3 28.47 -24.62 6.82
N THR A 4 27.78 -25.42 6.01
CA THR A 4 26.56 -25.04 5.30
C THR A 4 25.40 -25.01 6.29
N ALA A 5 24.82 -23.83 6.50
CA ALA A 5 23.60 -23.65 7.28
C ALA A 5 22.43 -24.35 6.57
N ALA A 6 21.81 -25.32 7.25
CA ALA A 6 20.64 -26.04 6.75
C ALA A 6 19.42 -25.11 6.70
N GLU A 7 18.86 -24.91 5.50
CA GLU A 7 17.56 -24.26 5.31
C GLU A 7 16.46 -25.09 5.99
N LYS A 8 15.68 -24.45 6.87
CA LYS A 8 14.52 -25.08 7.50
C LYS A 8 13.41 -25.29 6.47
N PRO A 9 12.72 -26.44 6.45
CA PRO A 9 11.63 -26.68 5.51
C PRO A 9 10.46 -25.73 5.76
N LYS A 10 10.03 -25.00 4.72
CA LYS A 10 8.82 -24.18 4.72
C LYS A 10 7.60 -25.07 4.92
N VAL A 11 6.99 -24.99 6.10
CA VAL A 11 5.69 -25.63 6.38
C VAL A 11 4.62 -24.94 5.54
N SER A 12 4.14 -25.60 4.48
CA SER A 12 3.03 -25.11 3.66
C SER A 12 1.74 -25.13 4.48
N ARG A 13 1.27 -23.97 4.94
CA ARG A 13 -0.06 -23.83 5.54
C ARG A 13 -1.11 -24.21 4.50
N LYS A 14 -2.01 -25.14 4.84
CA LYS A 14 -3.15 -25.49 3.99
C LYS A 14 -4.08 -24.27 3.89
N LYS A 15 -4.19 -23.72 2.68
CA LYS A 15 -5.11 -22.63 2.33
C LYS A 15 -6.56 -22.97 2.72
N SER A 16 -7.24 -22.03 3.38
CA SER A 16 -8.65 -22.16 3.73
C SER A 16 -9.53 -22.19 2.46
N LYS A 17 -10.82 -22.55 2.57
CA LYS A 17 -11.71 -22.52 1.40
C LYS A 17 -11.92 -21.09 0.85
N ALA A 18 -11.84 -20.08 1.70
CA ALA A 18 -11.89 -18.68 1.29
C ALA A 18 -10.66 -18.30 0.43
N ASP A 19 -9.47 -18.73 0.84
CA ASP A 19 -8.20 -18.51 0.12
C ASP A 19 -8.11 -19.23 -1.24
N LYS A 20 -9.06 -20.12 -1.56
CA LYS A 20 -9.12 -20.86 -2.83
C LYS A 20 -10.07 -20.22 -3.85
N LEU A 21 -10.95 -19.33 -3.40
CA LEU A 21 -11.94 -18.64 -4.22
C LEU A 21 -11.47 -17.25 -4.66
N THR A 22 -10.42 -16.71 -4.03
CA THR A 22 -9.68 -15.58 -4.57
C THR A 22 -8.89 -16.05 -5.78
N LEU A 23 -9.13 -15.40 -6.91
CA LEU A 23 -8.32 -15.61 -8.09
C LEU A 23 -6.90 -15.16 -7.74
N ARG A 24 -5.97 -16.11 -7.82
CA ARG A 24 -4.60 -15.84 -8.30
C ARG A 24 -3.91 -14.61 -7.69
N GLY A 25 -3.32 -14.78 -6.51
CA GLY A 25 -2.14 -13.99 -6.14
C GLY A 25 -2.37 -12.57 -5.65
N TRP A 26 -3.61 -12.08 -5.50
CA TRP A 26 -3.86 -10.77 -4.91
C TRP A 26 -3.32 -10.63 -3.49
N ALA A 27 -3.61 -11.63 -2.65
CA ALA A 27 -3.04 -11.77 -1.30
C ALA A 27 -1.57 -12.25 -1.30
N GLU A 28 -1.07 -12.83 -2.41
CA GLU A 28 0.28 -13.40 -2.55
C GLU A 28 1.14 -12.57 -3.51
N GLY A 29 1.14 -11.24 -3.38
CA GLY A 29 2.15 -10.38 -4.00
C GLY A 29 1.68 -9.49 -5.15
N ALA A 30 0.44 -9.61 -5.65
CA ALA A 30 -0.01 -8.72 -6.73
C ALA A 30 -0.04 -7.23 -6.31
N ARG A 31 -0.41 -6.91 -5.06
CA ARG A 31 -0.29 -5.54 -4.54
C ARG A 31 1.15 -5.03 -4.60
N GLU A 32 2.10 -5.91 -4.32
CA GLU A 32 3.53 -5.63 -4.38
C GLU A 32 3.98 -5.42 -5.84
N ASP A 33 3.61 -6.31 -6.75
CA ASP A 33 4.06 -6.31 -8.14
C ASP A 33 3.44 -5.19 -9.00
N PHE A 34 2.15 -4.87 -8.81
CA PHE A 34 1.45 -3.90 -9.66
C PHE A 34 1.57 -2.45 -9.18
N ILE A 35 1.76 -2.21 -7.88
CA ILE A 35 1.73 -0.86 -7.31
C ILE A 35 3.04 -0.50 -6.60
N LEU A 36 3.57 -1.37 -5.73
CA LEU A 36 4.70 -1.01 -4.88
C LEU A 36 6.07 -1.14 -5.59
N ARG A 37 6.35 -2.27 -6.23
CA ARG A 37 7.62 -2.53 -6.94
C ARG A 37 7.91 -1.53 -8.05
N PRO A 38 6.94 -1.13 -8.90
CA PRO A 38 7.20 -0.11 -9.92
C PRO A 38 7.64 1.24 -9.33
N ASN A 39 7.27 1.52 -8.09
CA ASN A 39 7.62 2.76 -7.40
C ASN A 39 8.88 2.65 -6.53
N LEU A 40 9.47 1.46 -6.35
CA LEU A 40 10.65 1.26 -5.52
C LEU A 40 11.85 2.10 -5.98
N ALA A 41 12.12 2.15 -7.28
CA ALA A 41 13.21 2.94 -7.83
C ALA A 41 13.02 4.45 -7.56
N LYS A 42 11.79 4.95 -7.69
CA LYS A 42 11.44 6.35 -7.38
C LYS A 42 11.62 6.65 -5.90
N TYR A 43 11.21 5.71 -5.05
CA TYR A 43 11.36 5.85 -3.60
C TYR A 43 12.84 5.90 -3.19
N ILE A 44 13.69 5.01 -3.72
CA ILE A 44 15.13 5.01 -3.42
C ILE A 44 15.79 6.34 -3.84
N ASP A 45 15.50 6.85 -5.03
CA ASP A 45 16.01 8.14 -5.50
C ASP A 45 15.51 9.30 -4.62
N ALA A 46 14.22 9.31 -4.27
CA ALA A 46 13.65 10.33 -3.38
C ALA A 46 14.27 10.28 -1.97
N TYR A 47 14.51 9.08 -1.44
CA TYR A 47 15.17 8.86 -0.15
C TYR A 47 16.59 9.44 -0.13
N GLN A 48 17.37 9.23 -1.20
CA GLN A 48 18.71 9.78 -1.34
C GLN A 48 18.73 11.32 -1.41
N ARG A 49 17.65 11.94 -1.91
CA ARG A 49 17.52 13.41 -2.03
C ARG A 49 17.10 14.09 -0.73
N GLY A 50 16.63 13.33 0.25
CA GLY A 50 16.29 13.82 1.59
C GLY A 50 14.80 13.77 1.92
N TYR A 51 14.49 14.10 3.18
CA TYR A 51 13.19 13.87 3.80
C TYR A 51 11.99 14.50 3.06
N LEU A 52 12.15 15.71 2.51
CA LEU A 52 11.06 16.38 1.80
C LEU A 52 10.65 15.63 0.53
N GLN A 53 11.65 15.18 -0.24
CA GLN A 53 11.46 14.42 -1.47
C GLN A 53 10.90 13.03 -1.17
N GLU A 54 11.41 12.36 -0.14
CA GLU A 54 10.88 11.09 0.34
C GLU A 54 9.39 11.22 0.70
N ARG A 55 9.04 12.21 1.52
CA ARG A 55 7.66 12.44 1.95
C ARG A 55 6.72 12.68 0.77
N GLN A 56 7.16 13.47 -0.21
CA GLN A 56 6.37 13.74 -1.42
C GLN A 56 6.21 12.48 -2.28
N CYS A 57 7.27 11.69 -2.45
CA CYS A 57 7.22 10.43 -3.16
C CYS A 57 6.23 9.46 -2.51
N LEU A 58 6.31 9.29 -1.19
CA LEU A 58 5.37 8.44 -0.44
C LEU A 58 3.93 8.94 -0.55
N ALA A 59 3.70 10.26 -0.50
CA ALA A 59 2.36 10.81 -0.72
C ALA A 59 1.80 10.44 -2.10
N ASN A 60 2.60 10.56 -3.15
CA ASN A 60 2.19 10.19 -4.51
C ASN A 60 1.90 8.70 -4.65
N ILE A 61 2.75 7.83 -4.07
CA ILE A 61 2.54 6.37 -4.08
C ILE A 61 1.24 6.00 -3.35
N CYS A 62 0.99 6.61 -2.18
CA CYS A 62 -0.26 6.39 -1.45
C CYS A 62 -1.48 6.86 -2.26
N ASN A 63 -1.40 8.01 -2.92
CA ASN A 63 -2.49 8.50 -3.76
C ASN A 63 -2.76 7.55 -4.93
N GLN A 64 -1.70 7.10 -5.62
CA GLN A 64 -1.83 6.09 -6.67
C GLN A 64 -2.51 4.83 -6.15
N TYR A 65 -2.06 4.32 -5.00
CA TYR A 65 -2.63 3.13 -4.38
C TYR A 65 -4.12 3.29 -4.10
N HIS A 66 -4.55 4.42 -3.52
CA HIS A 66 -5.95 4.63 -3.17
C HIS A 66 -6.86 4.94 -4.37
N VAL A 67 -6.31 5.45 -5.48
CA VAL A 67 -7.05 5.58 -6.75
C VAL A 67 -7.25 4.22 -7.41
N GLN A 68 -6.25 3.36 -7.35
CA GLN A 68 -6.28 2.04 -7.98
C GLN A 68 -7.00 0.97 -7.15
N ILE A 69 -6.95 1.10 -5.82
CA ILE A 69 -7.58 0.19 -4.88
C ILE A 69 -8.44 1.01 -3.93
N SER A 70 -9.76 0.80 -4.01
CA SER A 70 -10.71 1.44 -3.11
C SER A 70 -10.33 1.14 -1.65
N PRO A 71 -10.29 2.14 -0.76
CA PRO A 71 -10.00 1.94 0.66
C PRO A 71 -11.04 1.07 1.40
N ASP A 72 -12.24 0.94 0.82
CA ASP A 72 -13.32 0.11 1.31
C ASP A 72 -13.28 -1.32 0.77
N LEU A 73 -12.37 -1.60 -0.17
CA LEU A 73 -12.14 -2.95 -0.66
C LEU A 73 -11.61 -3.81 0.48
N SER A 74 -12.30 -4.93 0.75
CA SER A 74 -11.84 -5.93 1.72
C SER A 74 -10.45 -6.43 1.34
N ASP A 75 -9.66 -6.84 2.34
CA ASP A 75 -8.31 -7.32 2.05
C ASP A 75 -8.28 -8.57 1.14
N ASP A 76 -9.32 -9.39 1.26
CA ASP A 76 -9.53 -10.59 0.46
C ASP A 76 -10.24 -10.30 -0.89
N ALA A 77 -10.69 -9.07 -1.12
CA ALA A 77 -11.34 -8.67 -2.35
C ALA A 77 -10.33 -8.11 -3.37
N GLU A 78 -10.55 -8.49 -4.62
CA GLU A 78 -9.74 -8.05 -5.77
C GLU A 78 -10.34 -6.79 -6.38
N PRO A 79 -9.52 -5.81 -6.80
CA PRO A 79 -10.01 -4.67 -7.55
C PRO A 79 -10.35 -5.10 -8.97
N ASP A 80 -11.25 -4.35 -9.60
CA ASP A 80 -11.57 -4.56 -11.00
C ASP A 80 -10.35 -4.24 -11.88
N LEU A 81 -10.07 -5.14 -12.84
CA LEU A 81 -9.01 -4.97 -13.83
C LEU A 81 -9.61 -4.59 -15.21
N PRO A 82 -8.93 -3.74 -16.00
CA PRO A 82 -7.64 -3.11 -15.72
C PRO A 82 -7.74 -2.00 -14.66
N LEU A 83 -6.66 -1.84 -13.87
CA LEU A 83 -6.59 -0.76 -12.88
C LEU A 83 -6.72 0.61 -13.58
N PRO A 84 -7.37 1.59 -12.94
CA PRO A 84 -7.49 2.93 -13.50
C PRO A 84 -6.11 3.59 -13.69
N ALA A 85 -6.00 4.37 -14.76
CA ALA A 85 -4.80 5.17 -15.01
C ALA A 85 -4.67 6.26 -13.94
N TYR A 86 -3.46 6.38 -13.38
CA TYR A 86 -3.15 7.38 -12.35
C TYR A 86 -2.35 8.54 -12.96
N ASP A 87 -2.87 9.75 -12.79
CA ASP A 87 -2.20 11.02 -13.11
C ASP A 87 -1.95 11.81 -11.82
N PRO A 88 -0.68 12.04 -11.42
CA PRO A 88 -0.37 12.78 -10.19
C PRO A 88 -0.82 14.26 -10.22
N ASN A 89 -1.21 14.80 -11.37
CA ASN A 89 -1.66 16.19 -11.50
C ASN A 89 -3.20 16.34 -11.40
N ILE A 90 -3.93 15.24 -11.26
CA ILE A 90 -5.39 15.23 -11.11
C ILE A 90 -5.74 14.99 -9.64
N ALA A 91 -6.67 15.79 -9.12
CA ALA A 91 -7.28 15.53 -7.83
C ALA A 91 -8.40 14.48 -7.99
N TYR A 92 -8.23 13.32 -7.36
CA TYR A 92 -9.22 12.25 -7.38
C TYR A 92 -10.12 12.32 -6.15
N ASP A 93 -11.43 12.32 -6.37
CA ASP A 93 -12.43 12.19 -5.30
C ASP A 93 -12.65 10.71 -4.99
N LEU A 94 -11.99 10.22 -3.94
CA LEU A 94 -12.12 8.84 -3.46
C LEU A 94 -13.52 8.55 -2.88
N GLY A 95 -14.31 9.59 -2.56
CA GLY A 95 -15.67 9.48 -2.05
C GLY A 95 -16.74 9.52 -3.15
N ALA A 96 -16.35 9.66 -4.41
CA ALA A 96 -17.28 9.74 -5.52
C ALA A 96 -18.12 8.46 -5.62
N GLY A 97 -19.44 8.59 -5.56
CA GLY A 97 -20.37 7.46 -5.63
C GLY A 97 -20.55 6.66 -4.33
N LEU A 98 -19.84 7.01 -3.26
CA LEU A 98 -20.07 6.44 -1.93
C LEU A 98 -21.27 7.09 -1.24
N ASP A 99 -22.00 6.31 -0.43
CA ASP A 99 -22.99 6.84 0.50
C ASP A 99 -22.34 7.61 1.66
N ASP A 100 -23.14 8.36 2.41
CA ASP A 100 -22.64 9.24 3.48
C ASP A 100 -21.97 8.46 4.62
N ASP A 101 -22.44 7.24 4.89
CA ASP A 101 -21.84 6.36 5.90
C ASP A 101 -20.47 5.84 5.46
N ALA A 102 -20.33 5.46 4.19
CA ALA A 102 -19.08 5.03 3.57
C ALA A 102 -18.08 6.19 3.48
N LYS A 103 -18.53 7.39 3.09
CA LYS A 103 -17.71 8.60 3.14
C LYS A 103 -17.20 8.89 4.56
N THR A 104 -18.06 8.72 5.56
CA THR A 104 -17.67 8.91 6.97
C THR A 104 -16.61 7.89 7.40
N ARG A 105 -16.76 6.61 7.04
CA ARG A 105 -15.76 5.57 7.30
C ARG A 105 -14.44 5.86 6.57
N LEU A 106 -14.51 6.26 5.31
CA LEU A 106 -13.35 6.63 4.50
C LEU A 106 -12.58 7.80 5.12
N LEU A 107 -13.28 8.88 5.50
CA LEU A 107 -12.69 10.05 6.15
C LEU A 107 -12.06 9.69 7.50
N ALA A 108 -12.71 8.86 8.31
CA ALA A 108 -12.15 8.37 9.56
C ALA A 108 -10.87 7.56 9.33
N ARG A 109 -10.85 6.69 8.31
CA ARG A 109 -9.69 5.87 7.95
C ARG A 109 -8.53 6.71 7.43
N ILE A 110 -8.80 7.67 6.53
CA ILE A 110 -7.81 8.65 6.06
C ILE A 110 -7.28 9.49 7.23
N GLY A 111 -8.16 9.90 8.15
CA GLY A 111 -7.80 10.63 9.37
C GLY A 111 -6.82 9.85 10.26
N VAL A 112 -7.08 8.56 10.47
CA VAL A 112 -6.17 7.67 11.21
C VAL A 112 -4.82 7.54 10.51
N LEU A 113 -4.81 7.32 9.19
CA LEU A 113 -3.57 7.21 8.40
C LEU A 113 -2.72 8.50 8.49
N ASN A 114 -3.37 9.66 8.43
CA ASN A 114 -2.68 10.95 8.57
C ASN A 114 -2.21 11.23 10.00
N ALA A 115 -2.98 10.84 11.02
CA ALA A 115 -2.60 10.98 12.43
C ALA A 115 -1.40 10.09 12.80
N VAL A 116 -1.32 8.88 12.24
CA VAL A 116 -0.14 8.00 12.39
C VAL A 116 1.09 8.65 11.74
N ARG A 117 0.95 9.27 10.55
CA ARG A 117 2.04 10.00 9.89
C ARG A 117 2.51 11.24 10.67
N GLY A 118 1.61 11.90 11.41
CA GLY A 118 1.94 13.02 12.30
C GLY A 118 2.68 12.64 13.59
N ARG A 119 2.74 11.34 13.95
CA ARG A 119 3.45 10.86 15.14
C ARG A 119 4.85 10.28 14.86
N VAL A 120 5.30 10.23 13.60
CA VAL A 120 6.63 9.69 13.24
C VAL A 120 7.73 10.78 13.21
N SER A 121 7.47 11.97 13.76
CA SER A 121 8.48 13.03 13.87
C SER A 121 8.59 13.59 15.29
N VAL A 122 9.14 12.82 16.24
CA VAL A 122 10.00 13.34 17.32
C VAL A 122 10.94 12.22 17.76
N GLY A 123 12.17 12.24 17.26
CA GLY A 123 13.16 11.20 17.60
C GLY A 123 14.56 11.44 17.05
N TYR A 124 14.96 12.69 16.83
CA TYR A 124 16.38 13.07 16.82
C TYR A 124 16.51 14.29 17.73
N VAL A 125 16.79 14.01 19.00
CA VAL A 125 17.54 14.93 19.86
C VAL A 125 18.96 14.89 19.31
N CYS A 126 19.42 15.99 18.73
CA CYS A 126 20.84 16.24 18.60
C CYS A 126 21.19 17.21 19.74
N ASP A 127 22.02 16.73 20.66
CA ASP A 127 22.78 17.57 21.61
C ASP A 127 23.63 18.62 20.88
#